data_AF-A0A3Q8UB91-F1
#
_entry.id   AF-A0A3Q8UB91-F1
#
_cell.length_a   1.000
_cell.length_b   1.000
_cell.length_c   1.000
_cell.angle_alpha   90.00
_cell.angle_beta   90.00
_cell.angle_gamma   90.00
#
_symmetry.space_group_name_H-M   'P 1'
#
loop_
_entity.id
_entity.type
_entity.pdbx_description
1 polymer ?
#
loop_
_entity_poly.entity_id
_entity_poly.type
_entity_poly.pdbx_seq_one_letter_code
_entity_poly.pdbx_strand_id
1 'polypeptide(L)'
;SFLCTIPSDERQVEEVLVLLLLQRFGWVWISLVGSDGDYGQLGVRALEELAPQQGICIAFKDIIPFSAYPGSERMQAMMLRLARARTTVVVVFSSRQLARVFFKSVVLANLTAKVWIASEDWAISRHISSVPGVWGIGTVLGVAIQQRLVP
;
A
#
# COMPACT_ATOMS: atom_id res chain seq x y z
N SER A 1 -26.16 -9.38 14.07
CA SER A 1 -24.97 -9.10 14.89
C SER A 1 -23.74 -9.54 14.11
N PHE A 2 -22.65 -8.75 14.13
CA PHE A 2 -21.40 -9.04 13.41
C PHE A 2 -20.24 -9.03 14.42
N LEU A 3 -19.34 -10.01 14.33
CA LEU A 3 -18.18 -10.17 15.22
C LEU A 3 -16.94 -10.36 14.35
N CYS A 4 -15.86 -9.62 14.65
CA CYS A 4 -14.55 -9.76 14.03
C CYS A 4 -13.52 -10.10 15.11
N THR A 5 -12.57 -10.97 14.79
CA THR A 5 -11.41 -11.28 15.65
C THR A 5 -10.29 -10.26 15.52
N ILE A 6 -10.41 -9.34 14.57
CA ILE A 6 -9.51 -8.20 14.36
C ILE A 6 -10.28 -6.94 14.83
N PRO A 7 -9.90 -6.33 15.96
CA PRO A 7 -10.49 -5.08 16.43
C PRO A 7 -10.35 -3.95 15.42
N SER A 8 -11.30 -3.02 15.40
CA SER A 8 -11.19 -1.78 14.62
C SER A 8 -9.95 -0.97 14.96
N ASP A 9 -9.56 -1.00 16.24
CA ASP A 9 -8.45 -0.23 16.79
C ASP A 9 -7.11 -0.70 16.21
N GLU A 10 -7.00 -1.98 15.81
CA GLU A 10 -5.78 -2.48 15.17
C GLU A 10 -5.54 -1.84 13.79
N ARG A 11 -6.61 -1.44 13.07
CA ARG A 11 -6.45 -0.69 11.82
C ARG A 11 -5.90 0.70 12.09
N GLN A 12 -6.47 1.42 13.05
CA GLN A 12 -5.97 2.73 13.49
C GLN A 12 -4.51 2.67 13.94
N VAL A 13 -4.10 1.60 14.63
CA VAL A 13 -2.70 1.36 15.02
C VAL A 13 -1.79 1.20 13.79
N GLU A 14 -2.27 0.54 12.73
CA GLU A 14 -1.52 0.38 11.49
C GLU A 14 -1.24 1.73 10.82
N GLU A 15 -2.24 2.60 10.67
CA GLU A 15 -2.02 3.92 10.07
C GLU A 15 -1.09 4.81 10.90
N VAL A 16 -1.21 4.76 12.24
CA VAL A 16 -0.30 5.45 13.15
C VAL A 16 1.12 4.90 13.02
N LEU A 17 1.29 3.58 12.93
CA LEU A 17 2.60 2.96 12.78
C LEU A 17 3.26 3.32 11.44
N VAL A 18 2.48 3.33 10.36
CA VAL A 18 2.92 3.82 9.05
C VAL A 18 3.39 5.28 9.18
N LEU A 19 2.61 6.13 9.85
CA LEU A 19 2.95 7.54 10.06
C LEU A 19 4.26 7.72 10.84
N LEU A 20 4.42 6.99 11.96
CA LEU A 20 5.64 6.98 12.76
C LEU A 20 6.85 6.50 11.94
N LEU A 21 6.66 5.50 11.07
CA LEU A 21 7.69 5.01 10.18
C LEU A 21 8.09 6.09 9.16
N LEU A 22 7.13 6.76 8.52
CA LEU A 22 7.41 7.86 7.59
C LEU A 22 8.19 8.98 8.28
N GLN A 23 7.80 9.37 9.49
CA GLN A 23 8.49 10.37 10.29
C GLN A 23 9.91 9.94 10.67
N ARG A 24 10.08 8.68 11.09
CA ARG A 24 11.38 8.13 11.50
C ARG A 24 12.41 8.19 10.39
N PHE A 25 11.99 7.98 9.14
CA PHE A 25 12.84 8.06 7.97
C PHE A 25 12.88 9.45 7.30
N GLY A 26 12.13 10.43 7.83
CA GLY A 26 12.07 11.78 7.28
C GLY A 26 11.36 11.87 5.91
N TRP A 27 10.48 10.93 5.60
CA TRP A 27 9.75 10.90 4.34
C TRP A 27 8.52 11.79 4.39
N VAL A 28 8.66 12.99 3.83
CA VAL A 28 7.61 14.02 3.81
C VAL A 28 6.88 14.13 2.47
N TRP A 29 7.29 13.38 1.45
CA TRP A 29 6.71 13.41 0.10
C TRP A 29 6.40 12.00 -0.38
N ILE A 30 5.14 11.60 -0.31
CA ILE A 30 4.71 10.21 -0.53
C ILE A 30 3.65 10.09 -1.62
N SER A 31 3.54 8.91 -2.20
CA SER A 31 2.34 8.47 -2.92
C SER A 31 1.51 7.54 -2.05
N LEU A 32 0.19 7.60 -2.21
CA LEU A 32 -0.75 6.77 -1.49
C LEU A 32 -1.63 6.00 -2.49
N VAL A 33 -1.66 4.68 -2.36
CA VAL A 33 -2.48 3.81 -3.21
C VAL A 33 -3.40 2.99 -2.33
N GLY A 34 -4.70 3.09 -2.58
CA GLY A 34 -5.72 2.25 -1.95
C GLY A 34 -6.23 1.17 -2.90
N SER A 35 -6.93 0.18 -2.38
CA SER A 35 -7.81 -0.67 -3.18
C SER A 35 -9.27 -0.38 -2.93
N ASP A 36 -10.12 -0.71 -3.90
CA ASP A 36 -11.56 -0.75 -3.68
C ASP A 36 -11.92 -1.72 -2.55
N GLY A 37 -12.99 -1.36 -1.83
CA GLY A 37 -13.42 -2.00 -0.60
C GLY A 37 -13.03 -1.21 0.65
N ASP A 38 -13.71 -1.51 1.74
CA ASP A 38 -13.62 -0.72 2.96
C ASP A 38 -12.21 -0.66 3.54
N TYR A 39 -11.46 -1.77 3.52
CA TYR A 39 -10.09 -1.79 4.07
C TYR A 39 -9.17 -0.78 3.36
N GLY A 40 -9.08 -0.85 2.03
CA GLY A 40 -8.21 0.03 1.25
C GLY A 40 -8.67 1.48 1.29
N GLN A 41 -9.98 1.73 1.19
CA GLN A 41 -10.51 3.09 1.19
C GLN A 41 -10.44 3.76 2.57
N LEU A 42 -10.71 3.03 3.66
CA LEU A 42 -10.61 3.58 5.02
C LEU A 42 -9.16 3.86 5.39
N GLY A 43 -8.23 2.95 5.10
CA GLY A 43 -6.80 3.16 5.38
C GLY A 43 -6.22 4.36 4.61
N VAL A 44 -6.62 4.52 3.34
CA VAL A 44 -6.27 5.73 2.57
C VAL A 44 -6.84 6.98 3.23
N ARG A 45 -8.15 7.01 3.56
CA ARG A 45 -8.77 8.19 4.18
C ARG A 45 -8.11 8.57 5.51
N ALA A 46 -7.84 7.58 6.36
CA ALA A 46 -7.16 7.81 7.63
C ALA A 46 -5.77 8.44 7.43
N LEU A 47 -4.97 7.93 6.50
CA LEU A 47 -3.65 8.51 6.23
C LEU A 47 -3.75 9.89 5.56
N GLU A 48 -4.75 10.13 4.71
CA GLU A 48 -5.01 11.46 4.15
C GLU A 48 -5.33 12.52 5.21
N GLU A 49 -6.03 12.13 6.27
CA GLU A 49 -6.37 13.02 7.38
C GLU A 49 -5.17 13.24 8.30
N LEU A 50 -4.39 12.20 8.60
CA LEU A 50 -3.31 12.23 9.58
C LEU A 50 -1.98 12.76 9.03
N ALA A 51 -1.61 12.43 7.78
CA ALA A 51 -0.32 12.77 7.21
C ALA A 51 -0.04 14.29 7.15
N PRO A 52 -0.97 15.16 6.71
CA PRO A 52 -0.74 16.60 6.66
C PRO A 52 -0.53 17.22 8.05
N GLN A 53 -1.19 16.69 9.09
CA GLN A 53 -1.03 17.14 10.47
C GLN A 53 0.39 16.88 11.00
N GLN A 54 1.11 15.93 10.38
CA GLN A 54 2.49 15.58 10.68
C GLN A 54 3.50 16.18 9.67
N GLY A 55 3.07 17.10 8.80
CA GLY A 55 3.93 17.74 7.81
C GLY A 55 4.30 16.85 6.62
N ILE A 56 3.55 15.77 6.38
CA ILE A 56 3.76 14.87 5.25
C ILE A 56 2.76 15.22 4.13
N CYS A 57 3.26 15.40 2.92
CA CYS A 57 2.45 15.69 1.75
C CYS A 57 2.23 14.44 0.88
N ILE A 58 0.99 14.28 0.44
CA ILE A 58 0.57 13.21 -0.48
C ILE A 58 0.59 13.79 -1.89
N ALA A 59 1.63 13.47 -2.65
CA ALA A 59 1.85 13.97 -4.00
C ALA A 59 0.93 13.34 -5.05
N PHE A 60 0.51 12.10 -4.78
CA PHE A 60 -0.34 11.32 -5.65
C PHE A 60 -1.17 10.37 -4.80
N LYS A 61 -2.45 10.28 -5.15
CA LYS A 61 -3.39 9.33 -4.60
C LYS A 61 -4.13 8.62 -5.71
N ASP A 62 -4.32 7.32 -5.59
CA ASP A 62 -5.20 6.58 -6.49
C ASP A 62 -5.79 5.32 -5.84
N ILE A 63 -6.91 4.84 -6.37
CA ILE A 63 -7.61 3.64 -5.90
C ILE A 63 -7.62 2.57 -6.99
N ILE A 64 -7.19 1.36 -6.66
CA ILE A 64 -7.22 0.18 -7.53
C ILE A 64 -8.65 -0.35 -7.57
N PRO A 65 -9.34 -0.31 -8.73
CA PRO A 65 -10.73 -0.74 -8.80
C PRO A 65 -10.89 -2.25 -8.69
N PHE A 66 -12.06 -2.73 -8.26
CA PHE A 66 -12.35 -4.18 -8.24
C PHE A 66 -12.19 -4.87 -9.61
N SER A 67 -12.46 -4.13 -10.70
CA SER A 67 -12.32 -4.61 -12.08
C SER A 67 -10.87 -4.58 -12.61
N ALA A 68 -9.89 -4.20 -11.78
CA ALA A 68 -8.51 -4.09 -12.22
C ALA A 68 -7.93 -5.44 -12.64
N TYR A 69 -7.20 -5.43 -13.75
CA TYR A 69 -6.34 -6.52 -14.17
C TYR A 69 -5.01 -5.95 -14.70
N PRO A 70 -3.91 -6.73 -14.64
CA PRO A 70 -2.60 -6.23 -15.05
C PRO A 70 -2.59 -5.83 -16.52
N GLY A 71 -2.06 -4.64 -16.81
CA GLY A 71 -1.97 -4.13 -18.18
C GLY A 71 -3.26 -3.52 -18.72
N SER A 72 -4.36 -3.45 -17.95
CA SER A 72 -5.53 -2.67 -18.35
C SER A 72 -5.19 -1.17 -18.51
N GLU A 73 -5.92 -0.45 -19.37
CA GLU A 73 -5.71 0.98 -19.60
C GLU A 73 -5.74 1.77 -18.27
N ARG A 74 -6.69 1.43 -17.39
CA ARG A 74 -6.81 2.03 -16.05
C ARG A 74 -5.56 1.84 -15.20
N MET A 75 -4.94 0.67 -15.23
CA MET A 75 -3.73 0.37 -14.46
C MET A 75 -2.50 0.99 -15.11
N GLN A 76 -2.39 0.99 -16.44
CA GLN A 76 -1.31 1.68 -17.16
C GLN A 76 -1.32 3.18 -16.86
N ALA A 77 -2.50 3.82 -16.89
CA ALA A 77 -2.66 5.23 -16.53
C ALA A 77 -2.26 5.50 -15.07
N MET A 78 -2.62 4.61 -14.14
CA MET A 78 -2.17 4.69 -12.74
C MET A 78 -0.64 4.64 -12.64
N MET A 79 0.02 3.68 -13.30
CA MET A 79 1.48 3.55 -13.29
C MET A 79 2.17 4.78 -13.87
N LEU A 80 1.64 5.32 -14.96
CA LEU A 80 2.14 6.54 -15.58
C LEU A 80 2.06 7.75 -14.63
N ARG A 81 0.91 7.94 -13.96
CA ARG A 81 0.73 9.03 -13.00
C ARG A 81 1.61 8.84 -11.76
N LEU A 82 1.74 7.62 -11.27
CA LEU A 82 2.63 7.28 -10.16
C LEU A 82 4.10 7.58 -10.50
N ALA A 83 4.54 7.27 -11.72
CA ALA A 83 5.88 7.60 -12.19
C ALA A 83 6.10 9.13 -12.25
N ARG A 84 5.10 9.88 -12.73
CA ARG A 84 5.15 11.35 -12.83
C ARG A 84 5.14 12.06 -11.48
N ALA A 85 4.57 11.44 -10.44
CA ALA A 85 4.57 11.98 -9.08
C ALA A 85 5.99 12.11 -8.49
N ARG A 86 6.97 11.36 -9.04
CA ARG A 86 8.39 11.38 -8.63
C ARG A 86 8.59 11.13 -7.13
N THR A 87 7.66 10.45 -6.50
CA THR A 87 7.78 9.98 -5.12
C THR A 87 8.64 8.72 -5.08
N THR A 88 9.52 8.65 -4.08
CA THR A 88 10.30 7.44 -3.80
C THR A 88 9.47 6.46 -2.97
N VAL A 89 8.66 6.97 -2.04
CA VAL A 89 7.88 6.18 -1.09
C VAL A 89 6.43 6.09 -1.55
N VAL A 90 5.90 4.86 -1.58
CA VAL A 90 4.52 4.57 -1.93
C VAL A 90 3.89 3.73 -0.83
N VAL A 91 2.89 4.27 -0.14
CA VAL A 91 2.09 3.54 0.84
C VAL A 91 0.95 2.84 0.12
N VAL A 92 0.75 1.54 0.37
CA VAL A 92 -0.29 0.75 -0.31
C VAL A 92 -1.20 0.05 0.69
N PHE A 93 -2.41 0.58 0.86
CA PHE A 93 -3.49 -0.05 1.62
C PHE A 93 -4.40 -0.82 0.67
N SER A 94 -4.20 -2.14 0.58
CA SER A 94 -4.91 -2.94 -0.40
C SER A 94 -5.20 -4.33 0.12
N SER A 95 -6.32 -4.90 -0.34
CA SER A 95 -6.53 -6.34 -0.23
C SER A 95 -5.43 -7.11 -0.97
N ARG A 96 -5.10 -8.32 -0.49
CA ARG A 96 -4.12 -9.22 -1.13
C ARG A 96 -4.36 -9.48 -2.62
N GLN A 97 -5.62 -9.57 -3.06
CA GLN A 97 -5.93 -9.83 -4.47
C GLN A 97 -5.60 -8.62 -5.35
N LEU A 98 -6.05 -7.43 -4.96
CA LEU A 98 -5.82 -6.20 -5.73
C LEU A 98 -4.36 -5.74 -5.63
N ALA A 99 -3.68 -5.99 -4.51
CA ALA A 99 -2.24 -5.74 -4.36
C ALA A 99 -1.44 -6.57 -5.38
N ARG A 100 -1.83 -7.83 -5.61
CA ARG A 100 -1.17 -8.66 -6.65
C ARG A 100 -1.35 -8.08 -8.04
N VAL A 101 -2.55 -7.57 -8.37
CA VAL A 101 -2.81 -6.92 -9.66
C VAL A 101 -1.96 -5.66 -9.80
N PHE A 102 -1.88 -4.86 -8.74
CA PHE A 102 -1.06 -3.66 -8.69
C PHE A 102 0.42 -3.98 -8.91
N PHE A 103 1.01 -4.92 -8.15
CA PHE A 103 2.42 -5.25 -8.29
C PHE A 103 2.77 -5.93 -9.62
N LYS A 104 1.87 -6.72 -10.20
CA LYS A 104 2.03 -7.17 -11.59
C LYS A 104 2.08 -5.99 -12.56
N SER A 105 1.25 -4.97 -12.36
CA SER A 105 1.24 -3.76 -13.20
C SER A 105 2.50 -2.92 -13.01
N VAL A 106 3.03 -2.82 -11.77
CA VAL A 106 4.30 -2.18 -11.45
C VAL A 106 5.45 -2.84 -12.20
N VAL A 107 5.52 -4.17 -12.17
CA VAL A 107 6.52 -4.96 -12.92
C VAL A 107 6.38 -4.73 -14.42
N LEU A 108 5.16 -4.83 -14.98
CA LEU A 108 4.92 -4.60 -16.41
C LEU A 108 5.33 -3.19 -16.87
N ALA A 109 5.16 -2.19 -16.00
CA ALA A 109 5.54 -0.81 -16.26
C ALA A 109 7.04 -0.51 -15.98
N ASN A 110 7.82 -1.51 -15.55
CA ASN A 110 9.22 -1.36 -15.14
C ASN A 110 9.43 -0.24 -14.10
N LEU A 111 8.48 -0.07 -13.18
CA LEU A 111 8.61 0.89 -12.10
C LEU A 111 9.51 0.31 -11.00
N THR A 112 10.72 0.86 -10.91
CA THR A 112 11.76 0.44 -9.99
C THR A 112 12.16 1.59 -9.05
N ALA A 113 13.18 1.36 -8.21
CA ALA A 113 13.75 2.36 -7.30
C ALA A 113 12.71 3.03 -6.37
N LYS A 114 11.76 2.23 -5.89
CA LYS A 114 10.71 2.66 -4.97
C LYS A 114 10.87 1.97 -3.61
N VAL A 115 10.34 2.62 -2.57
CA VAL A 115 10.11 2.03 -1.26
C VAL A 115 8.61 1.85 -1.11
N TRP A 116 8.17 0.61 -0.97
CA TRP A 116 6.76 0.23 -0.84
C TRP A 116 6.44 0.00 0.62
N ILE A 117 5.59 0.83 1.20
CA ILE A 117 5.10 0.64 2.57
C ILE A 117 3.89 -0.28 2.52
N ALA A 118 4.05 -1.47 3.08
CA ALA A 118 3.11 -2.55 3.02
C ALA A 118 2.17 -2.56 4.20
N SER A 119 0.89 -2.70 3.88
CA SER A 119 -0.14 -2.93 4.87
C SER A 119 -0.13 -4.39 5.34
N GLU A 120 -0.64 -4.63 6.54
CA GLU A 120 -0.66 -5.92 7.24
C GLU A 120 -1.13 -7.06 6.34
N ASP A 121 -2.24 -6.85 5.61
CA ASP A 121 -2.87 -7.89 4.81
C ASP A 121 -1.92 -8.50 3.76
N TRP A 122 -0.95 -7.72 3.25
CA TRP A 122 -0.07 -8.19 2.17
C TRP A 122 1.43 -8.18 2.46
N ALA A 123 1.89 -7.54 3.54
CA ALA A 123 3.30 -7.39 3.89
C ALA A 123 4.10 -8.72 3.90
N ILE A 124 3.52 -9.79 4.45
CA ILE A 124 4.15 -11.12 4.54
C ILE A 124 3.55 -12.13 3.55
N SER A 125 2.79 -11.66 2.57
CA SER A 125 2.02 -12.53 1.69
C SER A 125 2.87 -13.15 0.58
N ARG A 126 2.94 -14.49 0.57
CA ARG A 126 3.52 -15.27 -0.56
C ARG A 126 2.79 -15.01 -1.89
N HIS A 127 1.53 -14.57 -1.83
CA HIS A 127 0.77 -14.19 -3.02
C HIS A 127 1.36 -12.97 -3.73
N ILE A 128 2.11 -12.12 -3.01
CA ILE A 128 2.81 -10.96 -3.57
C ILE A 128 4.26 -11.33 -3.88
N SER A 129 4.99 -11.94 -2.94
CA SER A 129 6.42 -12.25 -3.14
C SER A 129 6.70 -13.29 -4.24
N SER A 130 5.68 -14.05 -4.67
CA SER A 130 5.74 -14.96 -5.82
C SER A 130 5.45 -14.31 -7.19
N VAL A 131 5.14 -13.02 -7.25
CA VAL A 131 4.94 -12.33 -8.53
C VAL A 131 6.27 -12.30 -9.31
N PRO A 132 6.33 -12.80 -10.56
CA PRO A 132 7.55 -12.74 -11.35
C PRO A 132 8.05 -11.29 -11.50
N GLY A 133 9.35 -11.07 -11.29
CA GLY A 133 9.97 -9.74 -11.39
C GLY A 133 9.74 -8.82 -10.19
N VAL A 134 8.94 -9.21 -9.19
CA VAL A 134 8.61 -8.33 -8.05
C VAL A 134 9.82 -7.97 -7.20
N TRP A 135 10.85 -8.82 -7.14
CA TRP A 135 12.07 -8.52 -6.38
C TRP A 135 12.89 -7.36 -6.98
N GLY A 136 12.63 -6.96 -8.23
CA GLY A 136 13.31 -5.85 -8.90
C GLY A 136 12.65 -4.48 -8.71
N ILE A 137 11.46 -4.40 -8.09
CA ILE A 137 10.70 -3.15 -8.01
C ILE A 137 11.21 -2.18 -6.94
N GLY A 138 12.14 -2.62 -6.09
CA GLY A 138 12.72 -1.84 -5.00
C GLY A 138 12.58 -2.53 -3.63
N THR A 139 12.48 -1.72 -2.58
CA THR A 139 12.43 -2.20 -1.19
C THR A 139 10.99 -2.24 -0.69
N VAL A 140 10.61 -3.30 0.02
CA VAL A 140 9.32 -3.40 0.69
C VAL A 140 9.54 -3.34 2.20
N LEU A 141 8.86 -2.41 2.88
CA LEU A 141 8.83 -2.30 4.34
C LEU A 141 7.39 -2.48 4.77
N GLY A 142 7.09 -3.41 5.66
CA GLY A 142 5.71 -3.73 6.01
C GLY A 142 5.46 -3.80 7.50
N VAL A 143 4.21 -3.57 7.87
CA VAL A 143 3.67 -3.91 9.19
C VAL A 143 3.12 -5.34 9.11
N ALA A 144 3.28 -6.14 10.17
CA ALA A 144 2.70 -7.48 10.24
C ALA A 144 2.22 -7.76 11.66
N ILE A 145 1.09 -8.46 11.79
CA ILE A 145 0.62 -8.94 13.10
C ILE A 145 1.59 -10.01 13.61
N GLN A 146 1.92 -9.93 14.90
CA GLN A 146 2.76 -10.92 15.55
C GLN A 146 2.06 -12.29 15.50
N GLN A 147 2.68 -13.25 14.80
CA GLN A 147 2.18 -14.62 14.77
C GLN A 147 2.32 -15.26 16.16
N ARG A 148 1.20 -15.71 16.72
CA ARG A 148 1.19 -16.55 17.92
C ARG A 148 1.10 -18.01 17.51
N LEU A 149 1.94 -18.86 18.11
CA LEU A 149 1.76 -20.30 18.00
C LEU A 149 0.46 -20.67 18.73
N VAL A 150 -0.44 -21.34 18.02
CA VAL A 150 -1.52 -22.11 18.65
C VAL A 150 -0.96 -23.52 18.84
N PRO A 151 -0.83 -24.00 20.10
CA PRO A 151 -0.36 -25.36 20.41
C PRO A 151 -1.20 -26.45 19.76
#